data_AF-A0A8T3PW60-F1
#
_entry.id   AF-A0A8T3PW60-F1
#
_cell.length_a   1.000
_cell.length_b   1.000
_cell.length_c   1.000
_cell.angle_alpha   90.00
_cell.angle_beta   90.00
_cell.angle_gamma   90.00
#
_symmetry.space_group_name_H-M   'P 1'
#
loop_
_entity.id
_entity.type
_entity.pdbx_description
1 polymer ?
#
loop_
_entity_poly.entity_id
_entity_poly.type
_entity_poly.pdbx_seq_one_letter_code
_entity_poly.pdbx_strand_id
1 'polypeptide(L)' 'MRGPDECTAIADRLSTEVYEPARNGRFNERKLVVTPYQDMNVPVMAVAWRRLLEMNEIDASQLLAFYDRYLDTGPENAQ' A
#
# COMPACT_ATOMS: atom_id res chain seq x y z
N MET A 1 15.90 -4.48 14.60
CA MET A 1 14.85 -5.40 14.15
C MET A 1 13.56 -4.99 14.85
N ARG A 2 12.49 -4.68 14.11
CA ARG A 2 11.16 -4.43 14.69
C ARG A 2 10.54 -5.76 15.08
N GLY A 3 9.87 -5.81 16.23
CA GLY A 3 9.20 -7.03 16.70
C GLY A 3 7.93 -7.34 15.90
N PRO A 4 7.43 -8.59 15.95
CA PRO A 4 6.19 -8.99 15.27
C PRO A 4 4.96 -8.16 15.67
N ASP A 5 4.92 -7.66 16.92
CA ASP A 5 3.82 -6.83 17.43
C ASP A 5 3.78 -5.45 16.76
N GLU A 6 4.94 -4.87 16.47
CA GLU A 6 5.06 -3.57 15.82
C GLU A 6 4.64 -3.65 14.33
N CYS A 7 4.97 -4.75 13.66
CA CYS A 7 4.52 -5.01 12.30
C CYS A 7 2.99 -5.19 12.22
N THR A 8 2.40 -5.87 13.20
CA THR A 8 0.94 -6.04 13.28
C THR A 8 0.23 -4.70 13.48
N ALA A 9 0.72 -3.86 14.41
CA ALA A 9 0.14 -2.53 14.64
C ALA A 9 0.21 -1.62 13.40
N ILE A 10 1.30 -1.70 12.63
CA ILE A 10 1.42 -0.98 11.35
C ILE A 10 0.39 -1.49 10.33
N ALA A 11 0.23 -2.81 10.21
CA ALA A 11 -0.74 -3.41 9.29
C ALA A 11 -2.19 -3.03 9.64
N ASP A 12 -2.54 -2.98 10.93
CA ASP A 12 -3.87 -2.57 11.39
C ASP A 12 -4.15 -1.10 11.07
N ARG A 13 -3.15 -0.23 11.27
CA ARG A 13 -3.24 1.18 10.88
C ARG A 13 -3.41 1.34 9.37
N LEU A 14 -2.64 0.64 8.56
CA LEU A 14 -2.78 0.66 7.10
C LEU A 14 -4.16 0.15 6.64
N SER A 15 -4.71 -0.85 7.33
CA SER A 15 -6.05 -1.35 7.04
C SER A 15 -7.12 -0.28 7.30
N THR A 16 -6.98 0.51 8.37
CA THR A 16 -7.96 1.56 8.70
C THR A 16 -7.74 2.83 7.87
N GLU A 17 -6.50 3.29 7.77
CA GLU A 17 -6.14 4.60 7.20
C GLU A 17 -6.03 4.58 5.67
N VAL A 18 -5.83 3.41 5.05
CA VAL A 18 -5.61 3.28 3.60
C VAL A 18 -6.58 2.31 2.95
N TYR A 19 -6.75 1.08 3.47
CA TYR A 19 -7.64 0.11 2.83
C TYR A 19 -9.10 0.59 2.84
N GLU A 20 -9.64 1.05 3.96
CA GLU A 20 -11.03 1.52 4.01
C GLU A 20 -11.36 2.73 3.12
N PRO A 21 -10.55 3.80 3.08
CA PRO A 21 -10.82 4.93 2.20
C PRO A 21 -10.41 4.71 0.74
N ALA A 22 -9.66 3.64 0.42
CA ALA A 22 -9.28 3.35 -0.96
C ALA A 22 -10.52 3.15 -1.85
N ARG A 23 -10.57 3.91 -2.95
CA ARG A 23 -11.66 3.79 -3.93
C ARG A 23 -11.65 2.43 -4.62
N ASN A 24 -12.81 2.04 -5.11
CA ASN A 24 -12.93 0.85 -5.94
C ASN A 24 -12.30 1.05 -7.33
N GLY A 25 -11.82 -0.05 -7.90
CA GLY A 25 -11.35 -0.14 -9.28
C GLY A 25 -12.49 -0.20 -10.29
N ARG A 26 -12.10 -0.37 -11.56
CA ARG A 26 -12.99 -0.42 -12.72
C ARG A 26 -14.14 -1.43 -12.61
N PHE A 27 -13.98 -2.53 -11.89
CA PHE A 27 -14.98 -3.58 -11.73
C PHE A 27 -15.62 -3.58 -10.34
N ASN A 28 -15.60 -2.42 -9.65
CA ASN A 28 -16.17 -2.20 -8.32
C ASN A 28 -15.54 -3.07 -7.21
N GLU A 29 -14.27 -3.45 -7.37
CA GLU A 29 -13.48 -4.21 -6.43
C GLU A 29 -12.38 -3.35 -5.79
N ARG A 30 -12.00 -3.67 -4.55
CA ARG A 30 -10.86 -3.04 -3.88
C ARG A 30 -9.59 -3.84 -4.20
N LYS A 31 -8.61 -3.20 -4.85
CA LYS A 31 -7.36 -3.84 -5.31
C LYS A 31 -6.18 -3.52 -4.38
N LEU A 32 -6.31 -3.87 -3.11
CA LEU A 32 -5.30 -3.57 -2.09
C LEU A 32 -5.09 -4.76 -1.17
N VAL A 33 -3.83 -5.10 -0.92
CA VAL A 33 -3.41 -6.13 0.04
C VAL A 33 -2.37 -5.53 0.96
N VAL A 34 -2.58 -5.65 2.27
CA VAL A 34 -1.60 -5.27 3.30
C VAL A 34 -1.05 -6.55 3.90
N THR A 35 0.27 -6.68 3.97
CA THR A 35 0.92 -7.84 4.57
C THR A 35 2.14 -7.39 5.37
N PRO A 36 2.35 -7.92 6.59
CA PRO A 36 3.59 -7.71 7.31
C PRO A 36 4.73 -8.43 6.59
N TYR A 37 5.86 -7.76 6.45
CA TYR A 37 7.07 -8.33 5.85
C TYR A 37 8.26 -8.12 6.79
N GLN A 38 9.00 -9.19 7.02
CA GLN A 38 10.24 -9.12 7.81
C GLN A 38 11.39 -8.68 6.90
N ASP A 39 12.43 -8.08 7.49
CA ASP A 39 13.67 -7.74 6.78
C ASP A 39 13.57 -6.66 5.68
N MET A 40 12.56 -5.79 5.74
CA MET A 40 12.56 -4.56 4.93
C MET A 40 13.54 -3.51 5.49
N ASN A 41 14.24 -2.81 4.59
CA ASN A 41 15.08 -1.66 4.94
C ASN A 41 14.25 -0.44 5.38
N VAL A 42 12.96 -0.41 5.04
CA VAL A 42 12.03 0.66 5.37
C VAL A 42 10.79 0.14 6.11
N PRO A 43 10.21 0.94 7.01
CA PRO A 43 8.97 0.63 7.72
C PRO A 43 7.77 0.26 6.86
N VAL A 44 7.59 0.97 5.75
CA VAL A 44 6.43 0.82 4.86
C VAL A 44 6.94 0.88 3.42
N MET A 45 6.48 -0.07 2.60
CA MET A 45 6.72 -0.08 1.17
C MET A 45 5.40 -0.32 0.46
N ALA A 46 5.02 0.61 -0.42
CA ALA A 46 3.91 0.41 -1.34
C ALA A 46 4.44 -0.05 -2.70
N VAL A 47 3.78 -1.07 -3.26
CA VAL A 47 4.17 -1.69 -4.52
C VAL A 47 2.98 -1.70 -5.47
N ALA A 48 3.21 -1.29 -6.71
CA ALA A 48 2.23 -1.41 -7.78
C ALA A 48 2.97 -1.62 -9.10
N TRP A 49 2.73 -2.77 -9.76
CA TRP A 49 3.37 -3.12 -11.02
C TRP A 49 4.91 -3.13 -10.92
N ARG A 50 5.58 -2.16 -11.56
CA ARG A 50 7.04 -1.94 -11.48
C ARG A 50 7.40 -0.66 -10.72
N ARG A 51 6.51 -0.21 -9.84
CA ARG A 51 6.65 1.02 -9.05
C ARG A 51 6.76 0.65 -7.58
N LEU A 52 7.69 1.32 -6.91
CA LEU A 52 7.95 1.20 -5.48
C LEU A 52 7.83 2.60 -4.88
N LEU A 53 7.25 2.67 -3.68
CA LEU A 53 7.27 3.86 -2.84
C LEU A 53 7.77 3.40 -1.46
N GLU A 54 8.98 3.83 -1.13
CA GLU A 54 9.63 3.58 0.16
C GLU A 54 9.28 4.69 1.15
N MET A 55 8.88 4.33 2.36
CA MET A 55 8.42 5.28 3.36
C MET A 55 8.97 4.96 4.74
N ASN A 56 9.49 5.99 5.41
CA ASN A 56 10.03 5.91 6.78
C ASN A 56 8.95 6.01 7.87
N GLU A 57 7.75 6.44 7.49
CA GLU A 57 6.59 6.58 8.36
C GLU A 57 5.30 6.34 7.57
N ILE A 58 4.19 6.11 8.27
CA ILE A 58 2.88 5.98 7.61
C ILE A 58 2.37 7.38 7.28
N ASP A 59 2.20 7.64 5.99
CA ASP A 59 1.45 8.79 5.46
C ASP A 59 0.33 8.26 4.57
N ALA A 60 -0.89 8.23 5.13
CA ALA A 60 -2.07 7.72 4.44
C ALA A 60 -2.39 8.50 3.16
N SER A 61 -2.15 9.81 3.16
CA SER A 61 -2.43 10.66 2.00
C SER A 61 -1.51 10.33 0.83
N GLN A 62 -0.23 10.08 1.12
CA GLN A 62 0.75 9.68 0.11
C GLN A 62 0.45 8.28 -0.43
N LEU A 63 0.06 7.34 0.45
CA LEU A 63 -0.31 5.97 0.06
C LEU A 63 -1.56 5.94 -0.81
N LEU A 64 -2.59 6.73 -0.48
CA LEU A 64 -3.80 6.84 -1.30
C LEU A 64 -3.50 7.49 -2.66
N ALA A 65 -2.66 8.54 -2.69
CA ALA A 65 -2.23 9.13 -3.96
C ALA A 65 -1.44 8.15 -4.83
N PHE A 66 -0.58 7.32 -4.23
CA PHE A 66 0.12 6.25 -4.93
C PHE A 66 -0.85 5.20 -5.46
N TYR A 67 -1.79 4.75 -4.64
CA TYR A 67 -2.84 3.80 -5.02
C TYR A 67 -3.64 4.34 -6.21
N ASP A 68 -4.17 5.56 -6.12
CA ASP A 68 -5.00 6.15 -7.17
C ASP A 68 -4.28 6.32 -8.50
N ARG A 69 -2.99 6.67 -8.44
CA ARG A 69 -2.14 6.83 -9.63
C ARG A 69 -1.93 5.51 -10.38
N TYR A 70 -1.88 4.39 -9.65
CA TYR A 70 -1.53 3.08 -10.21
C TYR A 70 -2.67 2.07 -10.28
N LEU A 71 -3.84 2.41 -9.73
CA LEU A 71 -5.06 1.64 -9.82
C LEU A 71 -5.53 1.56 -11.28
N ASP A 72 -5.72 0.34 -11.78
CA ASP A 72 -6.15 0.02 -13.14
C ASP A 72 -5.20 0.50 -14.26
N THR A 73 -3.96 0.90 -13.93
CA THR A 73 -2.95 1.33 -14.90
C THR A 73 -1.80 0.33 -15.01
N GLY A 74 -2.15 -0.95 -15.03
CA GLY A 74 -1.18 -2.01 -15.27
C GLY A 74 -0.49 -1.90 -16.62
N PRO A 75 0.62 -2.65 -16.82
CA PRO A 75 1.39 -2.62 -18.06
C PRO A 75 0.55 -2.95 -19.30
N GLU A 76 -0.60 -3.61 -19.16
CA GLU A 76 -1.58 -3.83 -20.21
C GLU A 76 -2.24 -2.54 -20.74
N ASN A 77 -2.26 -1.47 -19.95
CA ASN A 77 -2.83 -0.17 -20.29
C ASN A 77 -1.75 0.91 -20.51
N ALA A 78 -0.46 0.55 -20.46
CA ALA A 78 0.64 1.45 -20.76
C ALA A 78 0.72 1.67 -22.29
N GLN A 79 0.00 2.67 -22.79
CA GLN A 79 0.24 3.26 -24.12
C GLN A 79 1.41 4.25 -24.07
#